data_AF-A0A0A9WIS8-F1
#
_entry.id   AF-A0A0A9WIS8-F1
#
_cell.length_a   1.000
_cell.length_b   1.000
_cell.length_c   1.000
_cell.angle_alpha   90.00
_cell.angle_beta   90.00
_cell.angle_gamma   90.00
#
_symmetry.space_group_name_H-M   'P 1'
#
loop_
_entity.id
_entity.type
_entity.pdbx_description
1 polymer ?
#
loop_
_entity_poly.entity_id
_entity_poly.type
_entity_poly.pdbx_seq_one_letter_code
_entity_poly.pdbx_strand_id
1 'polypeptide(L)'
;DARRVYATVVKTGTNADGYKERGITYPSGASQMTLIEDVFRSIDINPSQVSYVEAHGTGTQAGDPEEMNTVDSVFCREGRSDPLLVGSVKSNLGHSEASAGICQVAKVLIAMEEGVIPQNLHFKQPNPTIAGLSNGNLQVIDKNTPWSGGYAAINSFGFGGANAHVVLKSHDKKKTLRKSKLPKLIICSGTTKDAVSSLLEKANRHKEDDELAALLHATYKRNISGHSCRGFSILGSPSEEIEESAVKGEVWFVFAGMGSQWVGMG
;
A
#
# COMPACT_ATOMS: atom_id res chain seq x y z
N ASP A 1 3.63 17.68 3.93
CA ASP A 1 4.65 16.85 4.62
C ASP A 1 5.01 15.55 3.92
N ALA A 2 4.06 14.80 3.35
CA ALA A 2 4.37 13.54 2.67
C ALA A 2 5.35 13.71 1.51
N ARG A 3 6.40 12.87 1.46
CA ARG A 3 7.38 12.78 0.35
C ARG A 3 7.00 11.70 -0.67
N ARG A 4 6.31 10.65 -0.21
CA ARG A 4 5.74 9.56 -1.00
C ARG A 4 4.29 9.37 -0.54
N VAL A 5 3.39 9.18 -1.49
CA VAL A 5 1.95 8.96 -1.25
C VAL A 5 1.57 7.68 -1.96
N TYR A 6 1.17 6.66 -1.21
CA TYR A 6 0.69 5.38 -1.74
C TYR A 6 -0.78 5.49 -2.19
N ALA A 7 -1.60 6.07 -1.32
CA ALA A 7 -3.01 6.32 -1.57
C ALA A 7 -3.47 7.50 -0.71
N THR A 8 -4.64 8.05 -1.06
CA THR A 8 -5.34 9.03 -0.22
C THR A 8 -6.44 8.31 0.55
N VAL A 9 -6.45 8.46 1.88
CA VAL A 9 -7.60 8.06 2.69
C VAL A 9 -8.71 9.07 2.43
N VAL A 10 -9.76 8.65 1.73
CA VAL A 10 -10.88 9.52 1.38
C VAL A 10 -11.83 9.67 2.57
N LYS A 11 -12.20 8.53 3.17
CA LYS A 11 -13.06 8.49 4.34
C LYS A 11 -12.86 7.18 5.10
N THR A 12 -13.07 7.27 6.40
CA THR A 12 -13.16 6.13 7.30
C THR A 12 -14.45 6.23 8.10
N GLY A 13 -14.97 5.09 8.54
CA GLY A 13 -16.09 5.02 9.47
C GLY A 13 -15.97 3.81 10.37
N THR A 14 -16.62 3.89 11.53
CA THR A 14 -16.81 2.75 12.43
C THR A 14 -18.22 2.77 13.02
N ASN A 15 -18.79 1.60 13.28
CA ASN A 15 -20.00 1.47 14.08
C ASN A 15 -20.00 0.15 14.87
N ALA A 16 -21.13 -0.19 15.49
CA ALA A 16 -21.32 -1.45 16.17
C ALA A 16 -22.64 -2.10 15.80
N ASP A 17 -22.67 -3.44 15.80
CA ASP A 17 -23.83 -4.26 15.46
C ASP A 17 -25.03 -4.09 16.39
N GLY A 18 -24.81 -3.62 17.62
CA GLY A 18 -25.84 -3.52 18.64
C GLY A 18 -26.37 -4.89 19.10
N TYR A 19 -27.62 -4.91 19.58
CA TYR A 19 -28.28 -6.14 20.01
C TYR A 19 -28.67 -7.00 18.80
N LYS A 20 -28.41 -8.31 18.89
CA LYS A 20 -28.73 -9.30 17.87
C LYS A 20 -29.36 -10.52 18.54
N GLU A 21 -30.51 -10.98 18.05
CA GLU A 21 -31.20 -12.16 18.58
C GLU A 21 -30.33 -13.43 18.49
N ARG A 22 -29.48 -13.53 17.46
CA ARG A 22 -28.58 -14.67 17.20
C ARG A 22 -27.29 -14.64 18.03
N GLY A 23 -27.16 -13.69 18.96
CA GLY A 23 -26.01 -13.55 19.85
C GLY A 23 -24.92 -12.60 19.32
N ILE A 24 -23.96 -12.32 20.20
CA ILE A 24 -22.93 -11.27 19.98
C ILE A 24 -21.99 -11.59 18.81
N THR A 25 -21.73 -12.87 18.54
CA THR A 25 -20.78 -13.34 17.51
C THR A 25 -21.38 -13.39 16.11
N TYR A 26 -22.71 -13.35 15.97
CA TYR A 26 -23.36 -13.40 14.67
C TYR A 26 -23.23 -12.02 13.98
N PRO A 27 -22.71 -11.87 12.77
CA PRO A 27 -22.55 -10.55 12.14
C PRO A 27 -23.89 -9.91 11.76
N SER A 28 -23.95 -8.57 11.70
CA SER A 28 -25.14 -7.82 11.25
C SER A 28 -24.90 -7.14 9.90
N GLY A 29 -25.42 -7.71 8.81
CA GLY A 29 -25.38 -7.07 7.49
C GLY A 29 -26.06 -5.70 7.46
N ALA A 30 -27.15 -5.50 8.23
CA ALA A 30 -27.80 -4.18 8.35
C ALA A 30 -26.87 -3.11 8.95
N SER A 31 -26.07 -3.48 9.96
CA SER A 31 -25.11 -2.56 10.58
C SER A 31 -23.93 -2.29 9.66
N GLN A 32 -23.44 -3.32 8.94
CA GLN A 32 -22.42 -3.17 7.92
C GLN A 32 -22.89 -2.26 6.77
N MET A 33 -24.13 -2.44 6.30
CA MET A 33 -24.74 -1.61 5.26
C MET A 33 -24.82 -0.16 5.69
N THR A 34 -25.35 0.09 6.89
CA THR A 34 -25.46 1.44 7.46
C THR A 34 -24.10 2.12 7.52
N LEU A 35 -23.07 1.39 7.98
CA LEU A 35 -21.69 1.91 8.04
C LEU A 35 -21.18 2.35 6.67
N ILE A 36 -21.33 1.50 5.67
CA ILE A 36 -20.84 1.79 4.32
C ILE A 36 -21.63 2.98 3.73
N GLU A 37 -22.96 2.98 3.85
CA GLU A 37 -23.81 4.08 3.35
C GLU A 37 -23.52 5.42 4.06
N ASP A 38 -23.25 5.43 5.37
CA ASP A 38 -22.83 6.62 6.11
C ASP A 38 -21.49 7.17 5.60
N VAL A 39 -20.52 6.28 5.35
CA VAL A 39 -19.23 6.66 4.78
C VAL A 39 -19.42 7.34 3.43
N PHE A 40 -20.19 6.74 2.52
CA PHE A 40 -20.43 7.27 1.18
C PHE A 40 -21.32 8.52 1.17
N ARG A 41 -22.30 8.66 2.08
CA ARG A 41 -23.09 9.91 2.20
C ARG A 41 -22.25 11.12 2.58
N SER A 42 -21.11 10.90 3.23
CA SER A 42 -20.23 11.98 3.71
C SER A 42 -19.17 12.42 2.70
N ILE A 43 -19.17 11.85 1.49
CA ILE A 43 -18.20 12.12 0.44
C ILE A 43 -18.90 12.20 -0.92
N ASP A 44 -18.36 13.01 -1.84
CA ASP A 44 -18.91 13.16 -3.19
C ASP A 44 -18.39 12.06 -4.13
N ILE A 45 -18.70 10.81 -3.79
CA ILE A 45 -18.28 9.61 -4.54
C ILE A 45 -19.45 8.65 -4.59
N ASN A 46 -19.78 8.16 -5.78
CA ASN A 46 -20.76 7.10 -5.93
C ASN A 46 -20.12 5.73 -5.62
N PRO A 47 -20.78 4.85 -4.83
CA PRO A 47 -20.32 3.48 -4.59
C PRO A 47 -19.94 2.72 -5.88
N SER A 48 -20.62 2.95 -7.00
CA SER A 48 -20.30 2.32 -8.29
C SER A 48 -18.89 2.64 -8.81
N GLN A 49 -18.26 3.72 -8.32
CA GLN A 49 -16.89 4.11 -8.68
C GLN A 49 -15.82 3.32 -7.91
N VAL A 50 -16.20 2.50 -6.93
CA VAL A 50 -15.29 1.56 -6.28
C VAL A 50 -14.96 0.44 -7.24
N SER A 51 -13.68 0.34 -7.61
CA SER A 51 -13.18 -0.71 -8.50
C SER A 51 -12.92 -2.02 -7.77
N TYR A 52 -12.61 -1.95 -6.47
CA TYR A 52 -12.21 -3.11 -5.68
C TYR A 52 -12.69 -3.03 -4.22
N VAL A 53 -13.21 -4.15 -3.70
CA VAL A 53 -13.46 -4.32 -2.26
C VAL A 53 -12.55 -5.40 -1.69
N GLU A 54 -11.73 -5.00 -0.72
CA GLU A 54 -11.01 -5.88 0.18
C GLU A 54 -11.94 -6.21 1.37
N ALA A 55 -12.54 -7.40 1.30
CA ALA A 55 -13.52 -7.86 2.26
C ALA A 55 -12.88 -8.32 3.57
N HIS A 56 -13.66 -8.28 4.66
CA HIS A 56 -13.28 -8.95 5.88
C HIS A 56 -13.11 -10.45 5.64
N GLY A 57 -14.02 -11.10 4.90
CA GLY A 57 -13.77 -12.37 4.19
C GLY A 57 -13.07 -13.44 5.02
N THR A 58 -13.73 -13.85 6.10
CA THR A 58 -13.21 -14.83 7.09
C THR A 58 -13.34 -16.29 6.66
N GLY A 59 -14.12 -16.59 5.62
CA GLY A 59 -14.44 -17.97 5.25
C GLY A 59 -15.53 -18.60 6.12
N THR A 60 -16.32 -17.80 6.85
CA THR A 60 -17.35 -18.34 7.74
C THR A 60 -18.67 -18.55 7.01
N GLN A 61 -19.38 -19.63 7.33
CA GLN A 61 -20.65 -19.97 6.69
C GLN A 61 -21.74 -18.89 6.88
N ALA A 62 -21.68 -18.14 7.99
CA ALA A 62 -22.62 -17.07 8.29
C ALA A 62 -22.11 -15.69 7.87
N GLY A 63 -20.82 -15.39 8.10
CA GLY A 63 -20.29 -14.05 7.89
C GLY A 63 -20.04 -13.68 6.44
N ASP A 64 -19.51 -14.61 5.64
CA ASP A 64 -19.23 -14.32 4.24
C ASP A 64 -20.53 -14.01 3.45
N PRO A 65 -21.66 -14.71 3.65
CA PRO A 65 -22.93 -14.32 3.03
C PRO A 65 -23.47 -12.98 3.50
N GLU A 66 -23.44 -12.68 4.80
CA GLU A 66 -23.90 -11.38 5.33
C GLU A 66 -23.09 -10.22 4.74
N GLU A 67 -21.76 -10.36 4.73
CA GLU A 67 -20.87 -9.32 4.20
C GLU A 67 -21.03 -9.14 2.70
N MET A 68 -20.99 -10.22 1.91
CA MET A 68 -21.00 -10.10 0.45
C MET A 68 -22.37 -9.67 -0.09
N ASN A 69 -23.47 -10.09 0.53
CA ASN A 69 -24.79 -9.59 0.15
C ASN A 69 -24.94 -8.10 0.51
N THR A 70 -24.32 -7.64 1.60
CA THR A 70 -24.24 -6.21 1.94
C THR A 70 -23.43 -5.44 0.91
N VAL A 71 -22.26 -5.97 0.50
CA VAL A 71 -21.41 -5.37 -0.54
C VAL A 71 -22.16 -5.27 -1.87
N ASP A 72 -22.78 -6.35 -2.34
CA ASP A 72 -23.61 -6.34 -3.56
C ASP A 72 -24.73 -5.29 -3.47
N SER A 73 -25.44 -5.27 -2.33
CA SER A 73 -26.54 -4.35 -2.09
C SER A 73 -26.14 -2.88 -2.02
N VAL A 74 -24.89 -2.53 -1.72
CA VAL A 74 -24.46 -1.12 -1.64
C VAL A 74 -23.74 -0.68 -2.92
N PHE A 75 -22.84 -1.52 -3.42
CA PHE A 75 -21.94 -1.14 -4.51
C PHE A 75 -22.50 -1.48 -5.89
N CYS A 76 -23.43 -2.44 -6.01
CA CYS A 76 -23.91 -2.96 -7.30
C CYS A 76 -25.38 -2.62 -7.62
N ARG A 77 -26.01 -1.68 -6.90
CA ARG A 77 -27.41 -1.28 -7.16
C ARG A 77 -27.65 -0.83 -8.60
N GLU A 78 -26.90 0.18 -9.05
CA GLU A 78 -27.03 0.76 -10.38
C GLU A 78 -25.70 1.40 -10.83
N GLY A 79 -25.52 1.55 -12.15
CA GLY A 79 -24.43 2.35 -12.71
C GLY A 79 -23.08 1.65 -12.85
N ARG A 80 -23.01 0.33 -12.71
CA ARG A 80 -21.82 -0.46 -13.05
C ARG A 80 -22.00 -1.16 -14.40
N SER A 81 -20.99 -1.08 -15.26
CA SER A 81 -20.87 -1.88 -16.49
C SER A 81 -20.21 -3.23 -16.23
N ASP A 82 -19.29 -3.26 -15.27
CA ASP A 82 -18.43 -4.39 -14.96
C ASP A 82 -18.67 -4.88 -13.53
N PRO A 83 -18.49 -6.19 -13.27
CA PRO A 83 -18.60 -6.74 -11.93
C PRO A 83 -17.69 -6.02 -10.95
N LEU A 84 -18.14 -5.88 -9.71
CA LEU A 84 -17.28 -5.44 -8.62
C LEU A 84 -16.27 -6.54 -8.29
N LEU A 85 -15.00 -6.16 -8.39
CA LEU A 85 -13.91 -7.02 -7.97
C LEU A 85 -13.87 -7.12 -6.44
N VAL A 86 -13.86 -8.34 -5.92
CA VAL A 86 -13.80 -8.62 -4.48
C VAL A 86 -12.67 -9.58 -4.15
N GLY A 87 -12.08 -9.43 -2.97
CA GLY A 87 -11.08 -10.38 -2.47
C GLY A 87 -10.82 -10.24 -0.99
N SER A 88 -9.92 -11.07 -0.48
CA SER A 88 -9.53 -11.08 0.94
C SER A 88 -8.13 -11.67 1.08
N VAL A 89 -7.24 -10.87 1.64
CA VAL A 89 -5.86 -11.23 1.94
C VAL A 89 -5.78 -12.40 2.94
N LYS A 90 -6.85 -12.65 3.70
CA LYS A 90 -6.91 -13.76 4.67
C LYS A 90 -6.83 -15.11 3.99
N SER A 91 -7.22 -15.22 2.72
CA SER A 91 -7.00 -16.44 1.94
C SER A 91 -5.52 -16.74 1.71
N ASN A 92 -4.63 -15.75 1.75
CA ASN A 92 -3.20 -15.90 1.49
C ASN A 92 -2.36 -16.09 2.78
N LEU A 93 -2.73 -15.43 3.89
CA LEU A 93 -1.94 -15.43 5.13
C LEU A 93 -2.70 -15.87 6.39
N GLY A 94 -3.97 -16.25 6.25
CA GLY A 94 -4.85 -16.50 7.40
C GLY A 94 -5.34 -15.21 8.06
N HIS A 95 -6.06 -15.38 9.18
CA HIS A 95 -6.65 -14.25 9.91
C HIS A 95 -5.73 -13.77 11.03
N SER A 96 -5.12 -12.59 10.85
CA SER A 96 -4.20 -11.98 11.82
C SER A 96 -4.91 -11.14 12.90
N GLU A 97 -6.14 -11.54 13.26
CA GLU A 97 -7.02 -10.91 14.26
C GLU A 97 -7.02 -9.37 14.25
N ALA A 98 -6.54 -8.73 15.33
CA ALA A 98 -6.50 -7.28 15.49
C ALA A 98 -5.67 -6.57 14.41
N SER A 99 -4.71 -7.27 13.78
CA SER A 99 -3.89 -6.74 12.69
C SER A 99 -4.49 -6.97 11.30
N ALA A 100 -5.64 -7.66 11.19
CA ALA A 100 -6.23 -7.98 9.90
C ALA A 100 -6.57 -6.75 9.07
N GLY A 101 -6.99 -5.65 9.70
CA GLY A 101 -7.27 -4.38 9.01
C GLY A 101 -6.03 -3.81 8.32
N ILE A 102 -4.88 -3.79 8.99
CA ILE A 102 -3.66 -3.22 8.40
C ILE A 102 -3.04 -4.14 7.35
N CYS A 103 -3.18 -5.47 7.47
CA CYS A 103 -2.78 -6.42 6.43
C CYS A 103 -3.57 -6.20 5.13
N GLN A 104 -4.88 -5.96 5.24
CA GLN A 104 -5.76 -5.64 4.12
C GLN A 104 -5.35 -4.32 3.44
N VAL A 105 -5.13 -3.26 4.23
CA VAL A 105 -4.61 -1.98 3.72
C VAL A 105 -3.29 -2.19 3.00
N ALA A 106 -2.33 -2.92 3.60
CA ALA A 106 -1.03 -3.17 3.00
C ALA A 106 -1.15 -3.88 1.63
N LYS A 107 -1.99 -4.91 1.52
CA LYS A 107 -2.22 -5.60 0.25
C LYS A 107 -2.85 -4.68 -0.80
N VAL A 108 -3.81 -3.83 -0.43
CA VAL A 108 -4.41 -2.85 -1.35
C VAL A 108 -3.39 -1.82 -1.82
N LEU A 109 -2.55 -1.28 -0.93
CA LEU A 109 -1.50 -0.33 -1.30
C LEU A 109 -0.45 -0.96 -2.22
N ILE A 110 -0.05 -2.21 -1.95
CA ILE A 110 0.86 -2.96 -2.83
C ILE A 110 0.20 -3.19 -4.20
N ALA A 111 -1.08 -3.55 -4.23
CA ALA A 111 -1.81 -3.74 -5.49
C ALA A 111 -1.90 -2.46 -6.33
N MET A 112 -2.11 -1.30 -5.68
CA MET A 112 -2.11 0.00 -6.34
C MET A 112 -0.73 0.38 -6.89
N GLU A 113 0.35 0.16 -6.12
CA GLU A 113 1.72 0.48 -6.57
C GLU A 113 2.19 -0.43 -7.71
N GLU A 114 1.90 -1.73 -7.63
CA GLU A 114 2.33 -2.72 -8.63
C GLU A 114 1.36 -2.82 -9.82
N GLY A 115 0.20 -2.16 -9.73
CA GLY A 115 -0.83 -2.17 -10.78
C GLY A 115 -1.53 -3.53 -10.95
N VAL A 116 -1.48 -4.41 -9.94
CA VAL A 116 -2.02 -5.77 -9.99
C VAL A 116 -2.63 -6.14 -8.64
N ILE A 117 -3.88 -6.59 -8.66
CA ILE A 117 -4.55 -7.20 -7.52
C ILE A 117 -4.13 -8.68 -7.45
N PRO A 118 -3.43 -9.11 -6.39
CA PRO A 118 -3.02 -10.51 -6.24
C PRO A 118 -4.24 -11.41 -6.04
N GLN A 119 -4.14 -12.64 -6.57
CA GLN A 119 -5.21 -13.64 -6.47
C GLN A 119 -5.54 -14.06 -5.03
N ASN A 120 -6.82 -14.24 -4.77
CA ASN A 120 -7.34 -15.01 -3.65
C ASN A 120 -6.99 -16.49 -3.83
N LEU A 121 -6.63 -17.15 -2.73
CA LEU A 121 -6.44 -18.60 -2.71
C LEU A 121 -7.72 -19.32 -2.31
N HIS A 122 -7.76 -20.63 -2.59
CA HIS A 122 -8.80 -21.56 -2.12
C HIS A 122 -10.23 -21.31 -2.65
N PHE A 123 -10.44 -20.31 -3.51
CA PHE A 123 -11.70 -20.11 -4.21
C PHE A 123 -11.86 -21.16 -5.33
N LYS A 124 -12.85 -22.04 -5.20
CA LYS A 124 -13.15 -23.09 -6.20
C LYS A 124 -14.55 -22.99 -6.76
N GLN A 125 -15.53 -22.72 -5.91
CA GLN A 125 -16.93 -22.60 -6.26
C GLN A 125 -17.55 -21.43 -5.48
N PRO A 126 -18.41 -20.62 -6.11
CA PRO A 126 -19.11 -19.55 -5.42
C PRO A 126 -20.07 -20.14 -4.38
N ASN A 127 -20.21 -19.45 -3.24
CA ASN A 127 -21.23 -19.81 -2.26
C ASN A 127 -22.62 -19.43 -2.82
N PRO A 128 -23.56 -20.37 -2.97
CA PRO A 128 -24.87 -20.10 -3.57
C PRO A 128 -25.75 -19.16 -2.74
N THR A 129 -25.43 -18.92 -1.46
CA THR A 129 -26.15 -17.94 -0.63
C THR A 129 -25.72 -16.50 -0.88
N ILE A 130 -24.71 -16.29 -1.74
CA ILE A 130 -24.22 -14.98 -2.16
C ILE A 130 -24.76 -14.70 -3.57
N ALA A 131 -25.85 -13.92 -3.64
CA ALA A 131 -26.55 -13.66 -4.90
C ALA A 131 -25.63 -12.98 -5.93
N GLY A 132 -24.84 -12.01 -5.48
CA GLY A 132 -23.90 -11.24 -6.31
C GLY A 132 -22.85 -12.09 -7.04
N LEU A 133 -22.44 -13.23 -6.46
CA LEU A 133 -21.50 -14.15 -7.13
C LEU A 133 -22.22 -15.03 -8.16
N SER A 134 -23.49 -15.32 -7.96
CA SER A 134 -24.29 -16.17 -8.85
C SER A 134 -24.80 -15.41 -10.08
N ASN A 135 -25.18 -14.14 -9.89
CA ASN A 135 -25.70 -13.29 -10.97
C ASN A 135 -24.61 -12.51 -11.72
N GLY A 136 -23.36 -12.57 -11.26
CA GLY A 136 -22.22 -11.92 -11.90
C GLY A 136 -22.02 -10.44 -11.53
N ASN A 137 -22.69 -9.92 -10.50
CA ASN A 137 -22.44 -8.57 -9.99
C ASN A 137 -21.11 -8.47 -9.25
N LEU A 138 -20.69 -9.55 -8.59
CA LEU A 138 -19.44 -9.67 -7.85
C LEU A 138 -18.53 -10.68 -8.54
N GLN A 139 -17.24 -10.34 -8.64
CA GLN A 139 -16.21 -11.22 -9.19
C GLN A 139 -15.08 -11.37 -8.17
N VAL A 140 -14.88 -12.60 -7.68
CA VAL A 140 -13.72 -12.93 -6.85
C VAL A 140 -12.46 -12.91 -7.71
N ILE A 141 -11.39 -12.30 -7.21
CA ILE A 141 -10.09 -12.26 -7.87
C ILE A 141 -9.40 -13.62 -7.72
N ASP A 142 -9.71 -14.58 -8.60
CA ASP A 142 -9.16 -15.95 -8.59
C ASP A 142 -7.82 -16.08 -9.35
N LYS A 143 -7.41 -15.02 -10.05
CA LYS A 143 -6.14 -14.87 -10.74
C LYS A 143 -5.64 -13.43 -10.59
N ASN A 144 -4.33 -13.21 -10.74
CA ASN A 144 -3.76 -11.88 -10.72
C ASN A 144 -4.45 -10.98 -11.77
N THR A 145 -5.08 -9.91 -11.30
CA THR A 145 -5.96 -9.07 -12.10
C THR A 145 -5.41 -7.64 -12.14
N PRO A 146 -5.34 -6.98 -13.31
CA PRO A 146 -4.86 -5.60 -13.39
C PRO A 146 -5.66 -4.66 -12.49
N TRP A 147 -4.98 -3.77 -11.79
CA TRP A 147 -5.61 -2.67 -11.07
C TRP A 147 -6.12 -1.64 -12.08
N SER A 148 -7.44 -1.48 -12.19
CA SER A 148 -8.07 -0.58 -13.16
C SER A 148 -8.06 0.90 -12.77
N GLY A 149 -7.48 1.24 -11.62
CA GLY A 149 -7.51 2.60 -11.06
C GLY A 149 -8.71 2.83 -10.13
N GLY A 150 -8.83 4.05 -9.62
CA GLY A 150 -10.01 4.48 -8.87
C GLY A 150 -9.94 4.21 -7.37
N TYR A 151 -11.08 3.80 -6.80
CA TYR A 151 -11.26 3.67 -5.37
C TYR A 151 -11.26 2.20 -4.91
N ALA A 152 -10.59 1.93 -3.80
CA ALA A 152 -10.74 0.69 -3.05
C ALA A 152 -11.56 0.92 -1.78
N ALA A 153 -12.44 -0.01 -1.45
CA ALA A 153 -13.07 -0.09 -0.14
C ALA A 153 -12.47 -1.26 0.65
N ILE A 154 -12.33 -1.10 1.97
CA ILE A 154 -11.73 -2.09 2.86
C ILE A 154 -12.63 -2.28 4.06
N ASN A 155 -12.97 -3.54 4.37
CA ASN A 155 -13.82 -3.93 5.49
C ASN A 155 -13.01 -4.60 6.61
N SER A 156 -13.31 -4.26 7.86
CA SER A 156 -12.73 -4.96 9.01
C SER A 156 -13.75 -5.06 10.13
N PHE A 157 -14.24 -6.27 10.38
CA PHE A 157 -15.33 -6.51 11.33
C PHE A 157 -14.83 -7.39 12.48
N GLY A 158 -14.88 -6.87 13.70
CA GLY A 158 -14.53 -7.63 14.88
C GLY A 158 -15.65 -8.58 15.29
N PHE A 159 -15.31 -9.78 15.76
CA PHE A 159 -16.30 -10.80 16.15
C PHE A 159 -17.31 -10.32 17.21
N GLY A 160 -16.94 -9.31 18.03
CA GLY A 160 -17.83 -8.68 19.01
C GLY A 160 -18.84 -7.70 18.40
N GLY A 161 -18.85 -7.54 17.08
CA GLY A 161 -19.74 -6.64 16.34
C GLY A 161 -19.21 -5.22 16.18
N ALA A 162 -17.92 -4.96 16.41
CA ALA A 162 -17.32 -3.65 16.13
C ALA A 162 -16.84 -3.61 14.67
N ASN A 163 -17.40 -2.70 13.87
CA ASN A 163 -17.15 -2.65 12.44
C ASN A 163 -16.32 -1.42 12.06
N ALA A 164 -15.45 -1.58 11.07
CA ALA A 164 -14.69 -0.50 10.46
C ALA A 164 -14.72 -0.60 8.93
N HIS A 165 -14.77 0.55 8.27
CA HIS A 165 -14.74 0.68 6.83
C HIS A 165 -13.83 1.83 6.40
N VAL A 166 -13.04 1.62 5.35
CA VAL A 166 -12.11 2.62 4.80
C VAL A 166 -12.25 2.69 3.29
N VAL A 167 -12.30 3.90 2.75
CA VAL A 167 -12.23 4.18 1.31
C VAL A 167 -10.88 4.82 0.98
N LEU A 168 -10.13 4.17 0.09
CA LEU A 168 -8.84 4.65 -0.41
C LEU A 168 -8.97 5.05 -1.88
N LYS A 169 -8.25 6.11 -2.28
CA LYS A 169 -8.06 6.51 -3.68
C LYS A 169 -6.62 6.25 -4.10
N SER A 170 -6.42 5.59 -5.25
CA SER A 170 -5.08 5.38 -5.81
C SER A 170 -4.38 6.70 -6.12
N HIS A 171 -3.05 6.70 -6.02
CA HIS A 171 -2.22 7.83 -6.41
C HIS A 171 -1.62 7.59 -7.80
N ASP A 172 -2.26 8.11 -8.84
CA ASP A 172 -1.91 7.79 -10.25
C ASP A 172 -0.68 8.57 -10.79
N LYS A 173 0.25 8.96 -9.91
CA LYS A 173 1.44 9.71 -10.32
C LYS A 173 2.43 8.77 -11.01
N LYS A 174 2.58 8.94 -12.32
CA LYS A 174 3.66 8.31 -13.07
C LYS A 174 5.01 8.74 -12.51
N LYS A 175 5.89 7.77 -12.23
CA LYS A 175 7.27 8.05 -11.82
C LYS A 175 7.94 8.89 -12.90
N THR A 176 8.54 10.00 -12.49
CA THR A 176 9.32 10.83 -13.40
C THR A 176 10.69 10.20 -13.57
N LEU A 177 10.89 9.45 -14.66
CA LEU A 177 12.20 8.90 -15.00
C LEU A 177 13.09 9.99 -15.58
N ARG A 178 14.35 10.01 -15.16
CA ARG A 178 15.30 11.04 -15.56
C ARG A 178 15.71 10.88 -17.04
N LYS A 179 16.03 12.00 -17.69
CA LYS A 179 16.67 12.05 -19.02
C LYS A 179 18.17 12.42 -19.00
N SER A 180 18.73 12.79 -17.85
CA SER A 180 20.10 13.34 -17.77
C SER A 180 21.15 12.26 -17.57
N LYS A 181 22.24 12.39 -18.35
CA LYS A 181 23.36 11.44 -18.44
C LYS A 181 24.46 11.66 -17.39
N LEU A 182 24.33 12.66 -16.52
CA LEU A 182 25.35 12.93 -15.49
C LEU A 182 25.34 11.84 -14.42
N PRO A 183 26.52 11.35 -13.98
CA PRO A 183 26.63 10.47 -12.83
C PRO A 183 25.98 11.07 -11.58
N LYS A 184 25.55 10.21 -10.66
CA LYS A 184 24.89 10.65 -9.42
C LYS A 184 25.53 10.03 -8.21
N LEU A 185 25.83 10.86 -7.22
CA LEU A 185 26.14 10.40 -5.89
C LEU A 185 24.86 9.95 -5.20
N ILE A 186 24.87 8.73 -4.67
CA ILE A 186 23.89 8.22 -3.71
C ILE A 186 24.58 8.05 -2.37
N ILE A 187 23.96 8.58 -1.33
CA ILE A 187 24.40 8.40 0.05
C ILE A 187 23.29 7.77 0.89
N CYS A 188 23.68 6.84 1.77
CA CYS A 188 22.75 6.24 2.73
C CYS A 188 23.47 5.89 4.04
N SER A 189 22.68 5.52 5.04
CA SER A 189 23.18 5.13 6.36
C SER A 189 22.33 4.00 6.90
N GLY A 190 22.90 3.18 7.76
CA GLY A 190 22.25 2.03 8.37
C GLY A 190 22.92 1.61 9.67
N THR A 191 22.29 0.66 10.37
CA THR A 191 22.81 0.11 11.62
C THR A 191 23.92 -0.92 11.40
N THR A 192 24.00 -1.51 10.20
CA THR A 192 25.02 -2.49 9.81
C THR A 192 25.54 -2.19 8.40
N LYS A 193 26.71 -2.74 8.07
CA LYS A 193 27.26 -2.69 6.71
C LYS A 193 26.30 -3.33 5.70
N ASP A 194 25.72 -4.48 6.04
CA ASP A 194 24.76 -5.18 5.17
C ASP A 194 23.51 -4.33 4.86
N ALA A 195 23.01 -3.57 5.83
CA ALA A 195 21.89 -2.66 5.60
C ALA A 195 22.25 -1.55 4.60
N VAL A 196 23.47 -1.00 4.70
CA VAL A 196 23.99 -0.01 3.75
C VAL A 196 24.17 -0.64 2.37
N SER A 197 24.82 -1.81 2.27
CA SER A 197 24.99 -2.54 1.01
C SER A 197 23.65 -2.81 0.32
N SER A 198 22.64 -3.29 1.06
CA SER A 198 21.32 -3.56 0.49
C SER A 198 20.62 -2.31 -0.07
N LEU A 199 20.79 -1.15 0.59
CA LEU A 199 20.26 0.12 0.10
C LEU A 199 20.99 0.61 -1.16
N LEU A 200 22.32 0.47 -1.21
CA LEU A 200 23.13 0.83 -2.36
C LEU A 200 22.85 -0.08 -3.56
N GLU A 201 22.75 -1.40 -3.35
CA GLU A 201 22.33 -2.37 -4.38
C GLU A 201 20.94 -2.03 -4.94
N LYS A 202 19.98 -1.68 -4.07
CA LYS A 202 18.64 -1.26 -4.49
C LYS A 202 18.70 0.04 -5.30
N ALA A 203 19.48 1.02 -4.88
CA ALA A 203 19.67 2.27 -5.61
C ALA A 203 20.31 2.02 -6.99
N ASN A 204 21.30 1.13 -7.06
CA ASN A 204 21.95 0.74 -8.32
C ASN A 204 20.99 0.02 -9.28
N ARG A 205 20.14 -0.88 -8.77
CA ARG A 205 19.10 -1.55 -9.56
C ARG A 205 18.08 -0.56 -10.12
N HIS A 206 17.79 0.51 -9.39
CA HIS A 206 16.83 1.55 -9.75
C HIS A 206 17.52 2.90 -10.05
N LYS A 207 18.67 2.88 -10.73
CA LYS A 207 19.51 4.07 -10.97
C LYS A 207 18.84 5.25 -11.70
N GLU A 208 17.71 4.99 -12.37
CA GLU A 208 16.91 6.01 -13.06
C GLU A 208 15.78 6.61 -12.20
N ASP A 209 15.58 6.09 -10.98
CA ASP A 209 14.55 6.52 -10.02
C ASP A 209 15.07 7.65 -9.11
N ASP A 210 14.89 8.88 -9.59
CA ASP A 210 15.29 10.10 -8.87
C ASP A 210 14.55 10.30 -7.55
N GLU A 211 13.33 9.77 -7.45
CA GLU A 211 12.53 9.87 -6.23
C GLU A 211 13.07 8.96 -5.15
N LEU A 212 13.49 7.74 -5.50
CA LEU A 212 14.18 6.84 -4.58
C LEU A 212 15.48 7.47 -4.05
N ALA A 213 16.30 8.02 -4.95
CA ALA A 213 17.53 8.72 -4.57
C ALA A 213 17.26 9.87 -3.59
N ALA A 214 16.26 10.70 -3.89
CA ALA A 214 15.88 11.81 -3.02
C ALA A 214 15.39 11.34 -1.64
N LEU A 215 14.65 10.24 -1.55
CA LEU A 215 14.20 9.64 -0.29
C LEU A 215 15.36 9.09 0.54
N LEU A 216 16.35 8.45 -0.10
CA LEU A 216 17.56 7.99 0.58
C LEU A 216 18.36 9.16 1.16
N HIS A 217 18.56 10.22 0.37
CA HIS A 217 19.25 11.43 0.84
C HIS A 217 18.50 12.15 1.97
N ALA A 218 17.17 12.21 1.88
CA ALA A 218 16.34 12.77 2.93
C ALA A 218 16.47 11.97 4.24
N THR A 219 16.54 10.64 4.15
CA THR A 219 16.77 9.75 5.29
C THR A 219 18.15 9.98 5.88
N TYR A 220 19.19 10.02 5.05
CA TYR A 220 20.58 10.28 5.47
C TYR A 220 20.71 11.63 6.21
N LYS A 221 20.10 12.69 5.69
CA LYS A 221 20.15 14.05 6.28
C LYS A 221 19.58 14.12 7.70
N ARG A 222 18.68 13.20 8.08
CA ARG A 222 18.07 13.20 9.42
C ARG A 222 19.03 12.81 10.54
N ASN A 223 20.21 12.24 10.21
CA ASN A 223 21.22 11.80 11.18
C ASN A 223 20.62 10.93 12.31
N ILE A 224 20.06 9.79 11.92
CA ILE A 224 19.30 8.89 12.79
C ILE A 224 20.24 8.25 13.84
N SER A 225 19.86 8.34 15.12
CA SER A 225 20.61 7.69 16.20
C SER A 225 20.71 6.17 15.99
N GLY A 226 21.90 5.61 16.17
CA GLY A 226 22.17 4.18 15.97
C GLY A 226 22.59 3.80 14.55
N HIS A 227 22.53 4.71 13.58
CA HIS A 227 23.14 4.48 12.26
C HIS A 227 24.65 4.67 12.32
N SER A 228 25.38 3.62 12.70
CA SER A 228 26.85 3.60 12.79
C SER A 228 27.55 3.43 11.44
N CYS A 229 26.85 2.91 10.43
CA CYS A 229 27.39 2.65 9.11
C CYS A 229 26.87 3.68 8.11
N ARG A 230 27.77 4.14 7.24
CA ARG A 230 27.46 5.06 6.14
C ARG A 230 28.06 4.51 4.86
N GLY A 231 27.44 4.78 3.73
CA GLY A 231 28.00 4.38 2.46
C GLY A 231 27.53 5.28 1.34
N PHE A 232 28.32 5.27 0.27
CA PHE A 232 28.00 5.98 -0.94
C PHE A 232 28.29 5.14 -2.17
N SER A 233 27.59 5.47 -3.27
CA SER A 233 27.85 4.92 -4.59
C SER A 233 27.66 6.01 -5.64
N ILE A 234 28.50 6.00 -6.67
CA ILE A 234 28.31 6.86 -7.84
C ILE A 234 27.63 6.05 -8.93
N LEU A 235 26.32 6.27 -9.11
CA LEU A 235 25.51 5.60 -10.11
C LEU A 235 26.07 5.84 -11.51
N GLY A 236 26.30 4.74 -12.24
CA GLY A 236 26.91 4.77 -13.56
C GLY A 236 28.44 4.61 -13.56
N SER A 237 29.05 4.39 -12.39
CA SER A 237 30.46 4.04 -12.23
C SER A 237 30.60 2.81 -11.31
N PRO A 238 31.74 2.09 -11.33
CA PRO A 238 32.00 0.98 -10.43
C PRO A 238 32.39 1.42 -9.00
N SER A 239 32.33 2.72 -8.68
CA SER A 239 32.78 3.26 -7.40
C SER A 239 31.70 3.13 -6.33
N GLU A 240 31.94 2.25 -5.37
CA GLU A 240 31.15 2.07 -4.15
C GLU A 240 32.10 1.99 -2.95
N GLU A 241 31.72 2.67 -1.87
CA GLU A 241 32.49 2.66 -0.63
C GLU A 241 31.53 2.66 0.56
N ILE A 242 31.85 1.81 1.54
CA ILE A 242 31.07 1.64 2.77
C ILE A 242 32.03 1.79 3.93
N GLU A 243 31.75 2.76 4.79
CA GLU A 243 32.53 3.05 5.97
C GLU A 243 31.70 2.88 7.24
N GLU A 244 32.35 2.34 8.25
CA GLU A 244 31.84 2.35 9.62
C GLU A 244 32.46 3.54 10.32
N SER A 245 31.76 4.67 10.30
CA SER A 245 32.23 5.88 10.98
C SER A 245 31.05 6.68 11.51
N ALA A 246 30.89 6.62 12.83
CA ALA A 246 29.96 7.44 13.60
C ALA A 246 30.60 8.75 14.09
N VAL A 247 31.79 9.12 13.58
CA VAL A 247 32.56 10.23 14.15
C VAL A 247 32.16 11.54 13.48
N LYS A 248 31.69 12.49 14.29
CA LYS A 248 31.49 13.87 13.86
C LYS A 248 32.86 14.54 13.73
N GLY A 249 33.36 14.66 12.50
CA GLY A 249 34.60 15.37 12.21
C GLY A 249 34.40 16.88 12.10
N GLU A 250 35.44 17.64 12.41
CA GLU A 250 35.52 19.05 12.03
C GLU A 250 35.74 19.17 10.52
N VAL A 251 35.11 20.16 9.90
CA VAL A 251 35.26 20.40 8.46
C VAL A 251 36.25 21.53 8.25
N TRP A 252 37.38 21.22 7.63
CA TRP A 252 38.45 22.17 7.31
C TRP A 252 38.53 22.36 5.80
N PHE A 253 38.55 23.62 5.34
CA PHE A 253 38.71 23.96 3.92
C PHE A 253 40.18 24.32 3.67
N VAL A 254 40.84 23.60 2.78
CA VAL A 254 42.26 23.82 2.43
C VAL A 254 42.35 24.29 0.98
N PHE A 255 42.87 25.49 0.77
CA PHE A 255 43.01 26.11 -0.55
C PHE A 255 44.46 25.98 -1.04
N ALA A 256 44.68 25.09 -2.01
CA ALA A 256 46.00 24.92 -2.62
C ALA A 256 46.43 26.18 -3.40
N GLY A 257 47.73 26.43 -3.42
CA GLY A 257 48.32 27.59 -4.08
C GLY A 257 48.72 27.34 -5.53
N MET A 258 49.66 28.14 -6.01
CA MET A 258 50.24 28.04 -7.36
C MET A 258 50.88 26.66 -7.62
N GLY A 259 50.71 26.13 -8.83
CA GLY A 259 51.29 24.85 -9.25
C GLY A 259 50.28 23.71 -9.43
N SER A 260 49.01 23.92 -9.06
CA SER A 260 47.92 22.94 -9.25
C SER A 260 47.18 23.07 -10.59
N GLN A 261 47.53 24.04 -11.43
CA GLN A 261 46.88 24.28 -12.72
C GLN A 261 47.26 23.26 -13.81
N TRP A 262 46.30 22.86 -14.64
CA TRP A 262 46.51 21.98 -15.81
C TRP A 262 45.53 22.29 -16.95
N VAL A 263 45.85 21.86 -18.17
CA VAL A 263 45.04 22.15 -19.38
C VAL A 263 43.73 21.35 -19.33
N GLY A 264 42.60 22.06 -19.26
CA GLY A 264 41.26 21.44 -19.21
C GLY A 264 40.71 21.25 -17.79
N MET A 265 41.33 21.86 -16.77
CA MET A 265 40.81 21.83 -15.40
C MET A 265 39.38 22.39 -15.31
N GLY A 266 38.48 21.60 -14.71
CA GLY A 266 37.03 21.81 -14.65
C GLY A 266 36.32 20.46 -14.58
#